data_AF-A0A4V2AUW6-F1
#
_entry.id   AF-A0A4V2AUW6-F1
#
_cell.length_a   1.000
_cell.length_b   1.000
_cell.length_c   1.000
_cell.angle_alpha   90.00
_cell.angle_beta   90.00
_cell.angle_gamma   90.00
#
_symmetry.space_group_name_H-M   'P 1'
#
loop_
_entity.id
_entity.type
_entity.pdbx_description
1 polymer ?
#
loop_
_entity_poly.entity_id
_entity_poly.type
_entity_poly.pdbx_seq_one_letter_code
_entity_poly.pdbx_strand_id
1 'polypeptide(L)'
;MLAAASLLSLGTFAQSVTIVPSGTVAKPNLIPEKNAVTFSINPIGFGACMNNLSYSWAIVNASLDTIFRSTASTPNYYFGTKGTYTVALTVKTLPGGSCGASITRTATSVIKVAKEGGGPNDAPKPNMFSSNSLGTLISAYTVDVAGQVVSGPYDYFDPFPADNAITAALSMDDKGNFFYLPTFMSGPNPATATAIAKHGVVEVWAVDKNGNNAPVVVASFDMNGASNAELGLYRMGLDDKENAWILAGDGTNMYAVTFKTKGTKVVNTSEVTVYNVPFSSGSAADFQSGDLAFDNNSNMYVLAGSSTGTNIYTMPTNTTTPVLSKKWKVTNAAGQNFGLAVTGT
;
A
#
# COMPACT_ATOMS: atom_id res chain seq x y z
N MET A 1 -19.97 22.03 -35.04
CA MET A 1 -20.35 21.54 -33.71
C MET A 1 -20.73 20.08 -33.82
N LEU A 2 -19.85 19.18 -33.37
CA LEU A 2 -20.19 18.01 -32.57
C LEU A 2 -18.85 17.49 -32.02
N ALA A 3 -18.64 17.69 -30.73
CA ALA A 3 -17.40 17.37 -30.05
C ALA A 3 -17.31 15.87 -29.80
N ALA A 4 -16.16 15.28 -30.13
CA ALA A 4 -15.77 13.96 -29.66
C ALA A 4 -15.44 14.06 -28.17
N ALA A 5 -16.19 13.33 -27.33
CA ALA A 5 -15.81 13.09 -25.95
C ALA A 5 -15.23 11.67 -25.86
N SER A 6 -13.90 11.62 -25.95
CA SER A 6 -13.09 10.50 -25.46
C SER A 6 -13.22 10.45 -23.94
N LEU A 7 -13.89 9.42 -23.39
CA LEU A 7 -13.73 9.06 -21.99
C LEU A 7 -12.71 7.93 -21.89
N LEU A 8 -11.47 8.32 -21.58
CA LEU A 8 -10.46 7.45 -20.99
C LEU A 8 -10.98 7.00 -19.61
N SER A 9 -11.28 5.71 -19.49
CA SER A 9 -11.63 5.06 -18.23
C SER A 9 -10.34 4.80 -17.44
N LEU A 10 -10.15 5.54 -16.36
CA LEU A 10 -9.14 5.29 -15.33
C LEU A 10 -9.42 3.93 -14.68
N GLY A 11 -8.47 3.01 -14.79
CA GLY A 11 -8.51 1.73 -14.08
C GLY A 11 -8.28 1.96 -12.59
N THR A 12 -9.31 1.73 -11.78
CA THR A 12 -9.16 1.63 -10.32
C THR A 12 -8.89 0.17 -9.97
N PHE A 13 -7.65 -0.14 -9.64
CA PHE A 13 -7.23 -1.42 -9.08
C PHE A 13 -7.82 -1.57 -7.67
N ALA A 14 -8.62 -2.61 -7.45
CA ALA A 14 -9.19 -2.94 -6.14
C ALA A 14 -8.29 -3.98 -5.43
N GLN A 15 -7.63 -3.58 -4.34
CA GLN A 15 -7.15 -4.54 -3.34
C GLN A 15 -8.35 -5.12 -2.59
N SER A 16 -8.45 -6.45 -2.51
CA SER A 16 -9.62 -7.18 -2.03
C SER A 16 -9.28 -8.32 -1.08
N VAL A 17 -10.14 -8.54 -0.07
CA VAL A 17 -10.50 -9.92 0.28
C VAL A 17 -11.21 -10.48 -0.96
N THR A 18 -10.47 -11.12 -1.86
CA THR A 18 -11.09 -11.82 -2.99
C THR A 18 -11.92 -12.97 -2.41
N ILE A 19 -13.25 -12.85 -2.48
CA ILE A 19 -14.12 -14.01 -2.27
C ILE A 19 -13.95 -14.90 -3.50
N VAL A 20 -13.12 -15.95 -3.39
CA VAL A 20 -12.88 -16.90 -4.47
C VAL A 20 -14.13 -17.77 -4.69
N PRO A 21 -14.76 -17.73 -5.88
CA PRO A 21 -15.84 -18.65 -6.20
C PRO A 21 -15.26 -20.01 -6.59
N SER A 22 -15.60 -21.04 -5.80
CA SER A 22 -15.49 -22.48 -6.08
C SER A 22 -14.10 -23.13 -6.22
N GLY A 23 -13.88 -24.19 -5.42
CA GLY A 23 -13.07 -25.35 -5.83
C GLY A 23 -11.76 -25.61 -5.07
N THR A 24 -11.21 -24.64 -4.35
CA THR A 24 -10.04 -24.85 -3.48
C THR A 24 -10.51 -24.71 -2.03
N VAL A 25 -10.07 -25.56 -1.12
CA VAL A 25 -10.36 -25.43 0.32
C VAL A 25 -9.75 -24.11 0.78
N ALA A 26 -10.51 -23.02 0.70
CA ALA A 26 -10.07 -21.74 1.22
C ALA A 26 -9.97 -21.89 2.74
N LYS A 27 -8.75 -21.81 3.29
CA LYS A 27 -8.57 -21.62 4.73
C LYS A 27 -9.45 -20.41 5.13
N PRO A 28 -10.14 -20.45 6.29
CA PRO A 28 -10.87 -19.28 6.77
C PRO A 28 -9.94 -18.07 6.78
N ASN A 29 -10.44 -16.90 6.36
CA ASN A 29 -9.71 -15.66 6.55
C ASN A 29 -9.63 -15.41 8.05
N LEU A 30 -8.44 -15.59 8.62
CA LEU A 30 -8.21 -15.41 10.04
C LEU A 30 -7.91 -13.93 10.29
N ILE A 31 -8.60 -13.31 11.25
CA ILE A 31 -8.50 -11.87 11.55
C ILE A 31 -8.46 -11.70 13.07
N PRO A 32 -7.63 -10.79 13.62
CA PRO A 32 -7.68 -10.51 15.04
C PRO A 32 -8.96 -9.76 15.44
N GLU A 33 -9.50 -10.05 16.62
CA GLU A 33 -10.65 -9.33 17.18
C GLU A 33 -10.35 -7.84 17.33
N LYS A 34 -11.41 -7.02 17.31
CA LYS A 34 -11.33 -5.56 17.40
C LYS A 34 -10.63 -4.88 16.21
N ASN A 35 -10.68 -5.51 15.04
CA ASN A 35 -10.19 -4.93 13.80
C ASN A 35 -11.33 -4.68 12.80
N ALA A 36 -11.11 -3.70 11.95
CA ALA A 36 -11.97 -3.40 10.82
C ALA A 36 -11.45 -4.11 9.55
N VAL A 37 -12.37 -4.43 8.66
CA VAL A 37 -12.07 -5.06 7.37
C VAL A 37 -12.81 -4.31 6.29
N THR A 38 -12.05 -3.80 5.33
CA THR A 38 -12.61 -3.28 4.09
C THR A 38 -12.77 -4.42 3.10
N PHE A 39 -14.02 -4.69 2.71
CA PHE A 39 -14.32 -5.67 1.68
C PHE A 39 -14.25 -5.01 0.32
N SER A 40 -13.79 -5.76 -0.67
CA SER A 40 -13.91 -5.34 -2.06
C SER A 40 -14.01 -6.55 -2.96
N ILE A 41 -14.20 -6.29 -4.25
CA ILE A 41 -14.42 -7.32 -5.26
C ILE A 41 -13.22 -7.43 -6.18
N ASN A 42 -12.88 -8.65 -6.56
CA ASN A 42 -12.11 -8.85 -7.78
C ASN A 42 -13.11 -8.89 -8.94
N PRO A 43 -13.11 -7.93 -9.89
CA PRO A 43 -14.16 -7.83 -10.91
C PRO A 43 -14.17 -8.95 -11.97
N ILE A 44 -13.31 -9.97 -11.83
CA ILE A 44 -13.19 -11.09 -12.76
C ILE A 44 -14.54 -11.83 -12.83
N GLY A 45 -15.27 -11.65 -13.92
CA GLY A 45 -16.52 -12.36 -14.18
C GLY A 45 -17.65 -11.55 -14.81
N PHE A 46 -17.51 -10.22 -14.91
CA PHE A 46 -18.50 -9.36 -15.57
C PHE A 46 -18.09 -8.92 -16.99
N GLY A 47 -16.85 -9.14 -17.43
CA GLY A 47 -16.42 -8.80 -18.80
C GLY A 47 -16.63 -7.32 -19.11
N ALA A 48 -17.23 -6.98 -20.25
CA ALA A 48 -17.54 -5.60 -20.63
C ALA A 48 -18.66 -4.93 -19.79
N CYS A 49 -19.26 -5.65 -18.83
CA CYS A 49 -20.40 -5.19 -18.02
C CYS A 49 -20.04 -4.47 -16.72
N MET A 50 -18.80 -3.98 -16.56
CA MET A 50 -18.33 -3.47 -15.26
C MET A 50 -18.80 -2.05 -14.92
N ASN A 51 -19.39 -1.32 -15.87
CA ASN A 51 -19.70 0.10 -15.74
C ASN A 51 -21.09 0.40 -15.16
N ASN A 52 -21.88 -0.60 -14.77
CA ASN A 52 -23.21 -0.39 -14.17
C ASN A 52 -23.61 -1.55 -13.24
N LEU A 53 -23.03 -1.57 -12.03
CA LEU A 53 -23.22 -2.65 -11.06
C LEU A 53 -23.92 -2.14 -9.79
N SER A 54 -24.69 -3.03 -9.17
CA SER A 54 -25.23 -2.86 -7.81
C SER A 54 -24.70 -3.96 -6.90
N TYR A 55 -24.49 -3.61 -5.64
CA TYR A 55 -23.88 -4.47 -4.63
C TYR A 55 -24.86 -4.72 -3.50
N SER A 56 -24.82 -5.92 -2.92
CA SER A 56 -25.56 -6.29 -1.73
C SER A 56 -24.69 -7.21 -0.88
N TRP A 57 -24.17 -6.64 0.20
CA TRP A 57 -23.37 -7.33 1.19
C TRP A 57 -24.23 -7.75 2.38
N ALA A 58 -23.91 -8.91 2.96
CA ALA A 58 -24.43 -9.36 4.23
C ALA A 58 -23.33 -10.07 5.03
N ILE A 59 -23.21 -9.76 6.32
CA ILE A 59 -22.38 -10.53 7.26
C ILE A 59 -23.31 -11.24 8.22
N VAL A 60 -23.10 -12.55 8.34
CA VAL A 60 -23.89 -13.45 9.17
C VAL A 60 -23.00 -14.04 10.25
N ASN A 61 -23.44 -14.01 11.51
CA ASN A 61 -22.71 -14.60 12.63
C ASN A 61 -22.96 -16.13 12.72
N ALA A 62 -22.31 -16.81 13.67
CA ALA A 62 -22.49 -18.24 13.89
C ALA A 62 -23.92 -18.64 14.32
N SER A 63 -24.70 -17.71 14.88
CA SER A 63 -26.10 -17.89 15.25
C SER A 63 -27.06 -17.71 14.06
N LEU A 64 -26.53 -17.44 12.86
CA LEU A 64 -27.27 -17.14 11.64
C LEU A 64 -27.98 -15.76 11.61
N ASP A 65 -27.62 -14.86 12.53
CA ASP A 65 -28.12 -13.49 12.50
C ASP A 65 -27.36 -12.67 11.46
N THR A 66 -28.09 -11.90 10.64
CA THR A 66 -27.45 -10.87 9.80
C THR A 66 -27.09 -9.66 10.66
N ILE A 67 -25.80 -9.45 10.88
CA ILE A 67 -25.27 -8.37 11.73
C ILE A 67 -24.85 -7.13 10.93
N PHE A 68 -24.71 -7.25 9.61
CA PHE A 68 -24.35 -6.14 8.74
C PHE A 68 -24.98 -6.29 7.36
N ARG A 69 -25.37 -5.16 6.75
CA ARG A 69 -25.77 -5.05 5.35
C ARG A 69 -25.19 -3.79 4.74
N SER A 70 -24.79 -3.85 3.47
CA SER A 70 -24.36 -2.66 2.73
C SER A 70 -24.59 -2.81 1.23
N THR A 71 -24.80 -1.68 0.56
CA THR A 71 -24.86 -1.58 -0.91
C THR A 71 -23.65 -0.85 -1.49
N ALA A 72 -22.66 -0.49 -0.67
CA ALA A 72 -21.42 0.11 -1.14
C ALA A 72 -20.61 -0.88 -1.98
N SER A 73 -19.85 -0.38 -2.95
CA SER A 73 -18.90 -1.18 -3.73
C SER A 73 -17.77 -1.76 -2.86
N THR A 74 -17.37 -1.01 -1.83
CA THR A 74 -16.31 -1.39 -0.87
C THR A 74 -16.71 -1.07 0.58
N PRO A 75 -17.56 -1.88 1.22
CA PRO A 75 -17.98 -1.61 2.59
C PRO A 75 -16.87 -1.95 3.60
N ASN A 76 -16.86 -1.25 4.72
CA ASN A 76 -16.05 -1.56 5.89
C ASN A 76 -16.95 -2.14 7.00
N TYR A 77 -16.45 -3.14 7.74
CA TYR A 77 -17.10 -3.63 8.96
C TYR A 77 -16.08 -3.90 10.09
N TYR A 78 -16.45 -3.53 11.31
CA TYR A 78 -15.67 -3.75 12.52
C TYR A 78 -16.06 -5.05 13.24
N PHE A 79 -15.13 -5.99 13.36
CA PHE A 79 -15.33 -7.25 14.06
C PHE A 79 -14.97 -7.14 15.54
N GLY A 80 -15.93 -6.70 16.36
CA GLY A 80 -15.71 -6.49 17.80
C GLY A 80 -15.61 -7.77 18.65
N THR A 81 -16.08 -8.91 18.15
CA THR A 81 -16.15 -10.17 18.91
C THR A 81 -15.55 -11.34 18.15
N LYS A 82 -14.81 -12.19 18.88
CA LYS A 82 -14.33 -13.48 18.35
C LYS A 82 -15.50 -14.35 17.88
N GLY A 83 -15.29 -15.10 16.80
CA GLY A 83 -16.32 -15.96 16.23
C GLY A 83 -16.07 -16.30 14.77
N THR A 84 -16.96 -17.11 14.21
CA THR A 84 -16.99 -17.41 12.78
C THR A 84 -18.11 -16.61 12.13
N TYR A 85 -17.80 -15.96 11.02
CA TYR A 85 -18.71 -15.14 10.26
C TYR A 85 -18.75 -15.61 8.81
N THR A 86 -19.93 -15.55 8.20
CA THR A 86 -20.10 -15.75 6.76
C THR A 86 -20.37 -14.39 6.13
N VAL A 87 -19.50 -14.00 5.19
CA VAL A 87 -19.69 -12.80 4.38
C VAL A 87 -20.25 -13.23 3.03
N ALA A 88 -21.42 -12.73 2.68
CA ALA A 88 -22.07 -12.94 1.40
C ALA A 88 -22.11 -11.63 0.62
N LEU A 89 -21.76 -11.71 -0.65
CA LEU A 89 -21.89 -10.64 -1.61
C LEU A 89 -22.76 -11.10 -2.76
N THR A 90 -23.74 -10.29 -3.13
CA THR A 90 -24.44 -10.39 -4.42
C THR A 90 -24.17 -9.13 -5.25
N VAL A 91 -23.71 -9.32 -6.48
CA VAL A 91 -23.50 -8.25 -7.47
C VAL A 91 -24.47 -8.46 -8.63
N LYS A 92 -25.15 -7.39 -9.04
CA LYS A 92 -26.07 -7.39 -10.19
C LYS A 92 -25.73 -6.31 -11.19
N THR A 93 -25.81 -6.60 -12.48
CA THR A 93 -25.80 -5.55 -13.51
C THR A 93 -27.12 -4.79 -13.48
N LEU A 94 -27.06 -3.46 -13.59
CA LEU A 94 -28.23 -2.61 -13.64
C LEU A 94 -28.70 -2.39 -15.10
N PRO A 95 -30.00 -2.17 -15.33
CA PRO A 95 -30.53 -1.84 -16.66
C PRO A 95 -29.87 -0.57 -17.22
N GLY A 96 -29.68 -0.51 -18.55
CA GLY A 96 -29.15 0.68 -19.25
C GLY A 96 -27.63 0.75 -19.41
N GLY A 97 -26.88 -0.28 -19.00
CA GLY A 97 -25.46 -0.43 -19.32
C GLY A 97 -25.21 -1.13 -20.66
N SER A 98 -23.93 -1.38 -20.99
CA SER A 98 -23.49 -2.12 -22.19
C SER A 98 -23.96 -3.59 -22.27
N CYS A 99 -24.81 -4.02 -21.34
CA CYS A 99 -25.22 -5.40 -21.14
C CYS A 99 -26.64 -5.60 -21.65
N GLY A 100 -26.81 -6.51 -22.62
CA GLY A 100 -28.13 -6.90 -23.11
C GLY A 100 -28.97 -7.72 -22.11
N ALA A 101 -28.40 -8.15 -20.97
CA ALA A 101 -29.07 -8.95 -19.95
C ALA A 101 -28.64 -8.59 -18.51
N SER A 102 -29.56 -8.79 -17.56
CA SER A 102 -29.28 -8.71 -16.12
C SER A 102 -28.50 -9.94 -15.66
N ILE A 103 -27.25 -9.75 -15.25
CA ILE A 103 -26.37 -10.78 -14.70
C ILE A 103 -26.34 -10.61 -13.19
N THR A 104 -26.58 -11.70 -12.44
CA THR A 104 -26.42 -11.74 -10.98
C THR A 104 -25.35 -12.76 -10.61
N ARG A 105 -24.42 -12.38 -9.74
CA ARG A 105 -23.41 -13.28 -9.16
C ARG A 105 -23.44 -13.18 -7.64
N THR A 106 -23.28 -14.31 -6.97
CA THR A 106 -23.16 -14.37 -5.52
C THR A 106 -21.87 -15.07 -5.16
N ALA A 107 -21.18 -14.55 -4.15
CA ALA A 107 -19.97 -15.11 -3.60
C ALA A 107 -20.08 -15.13 -2.08
N THR A 108 -19.49 -16.15 -1.44
CA THR A 108 -19.47 -16.28 0.03
C THR A 108 -18.07 -16.61 0.53
N SER A 109 -17.68 -16.01 1.65
CA SER A 109 -16.42 -16.28 2.34
C SER A 109 -16.66 -16.53 3.82
N VAL A 110 -15.81 -17.36 4.44
CA VAL A 110 -15.80 -17.60 5.88
C VAL A 110 -14.65 -16.82 6.50
N ILE A 111 -14.97 -16.02 7.51
CA ILE A 111 -14.02 -15.25 8.30
C ILE A 111 -14.01 -15.82 9.72
N LYS A 112 -12.83 -16.08 10.25
CA LYS A 112 -12.62 -16.46 11.63
C LYS A 112 -11.97 -15.29 12.36
N VAL A 113 -12.65 -14.77 13.38
CA VAL A 113 -12.16 -13.71 14.25
C VAL A 113 -11.67 -14.33 15.55
N ALA A 114 -10.43 -14.05 15.93
CA ALA A 114 -9.77 -14.62 17.11
C ALA A 114 -8.90 -13.58 17.81
N LYS A 115 -8.44 -13.86 19.03
CA LYS A 115 -7.46 -12.99 19.70
C LYS A 115 -6.13 -13.04 18.94
N GLU A 116 -5.42 -11.92 18.81
CA GLU A 116 -4.05 -11.94 18.27
C GLU A 116 -3.09 -12.67 19.24
N GLY A 117 -2.25 -13.56 18.71
CA GLY A 117 -1.29 -14.30 19.54
C GLY A 117 -0.61 -15.47 18.83
N GLY A 118 0.16 -16.24 19.62
CA GLY A 118 0.85 -17.44 19.18
C GLY A 118 0.19 -18.74 19.64
N GLY A 119 -1.00 -18.66 20.26
CA GLY A 119 -1.73 -19.83 20.72
C GLY A 119 -2.40 -20.60 19.57
N PRO A 120 -2.79 -21.87 19.80
CA PRO A 120 -3.38 -22.73 18.78
C PRO A 120 -4.74 -22.24 18.24
N ASN A 121 -5.39 -21.31 18.94
CA ASN A 121 -6.69 -20.73 18.56
C ASN A 121 -6.60 -19.23 18.27
N ASP A 122 -5.41 -18.65 18.30
CA ASP A 122 -5.19 -17.22 18.08
C ASP A 122 -5.05 -16.90 16.59
N ALA A 123 -5.33 -15.65 16.24
CA ALA A 123 -4.90 -15.10 14.96
C ALA A 123 -3.37 -14.87 15.02
N PRO A 124 -2.58 -15.38 14.05
CA PRO A 124 -1.16 -15.12 13.98
C PRO A 124 -0.86 -13.62 13.96
N LYS A 125 0.28 -13.25 14.55
CA LYS A 125 0.79 -11.88 14.45
C LYS A 125 1.09 -11.53 12.99
N PRO A 126 0.76 -10.32 12.53
CA PRO A 126 1.12 -9.89 11.20
C PRO A 126 2.64 -9.76 11.06
N ASN A 127 3.13 -10.06 9.86
CA ASN A 127 4.54 -9.97 9.48
C ASN A 127 4.74 -9.28 8.12
N MET A 128 3.65 -8.81 7.51
CA MET A 128 3.66 -7.99 6.31
C MET A 128 2.63 -6.88 6.46
N PHE A 129 2.99 -5.69 5.99
CA PHE A 129 2.19 -4.48 6.11
C PHE A 129 2.26 -3.72 4.80
N SER A 130 1.14 -3.10 4.42
CA SER A 130 1.05 -2.24 3.25
C SER A 130 0.08 -1.11 3.51
N SER A 131 0.17 -0.03 2.76
CA SER A 131 -0.93 0.94 2.72
C SER A 131 -2.10 0.36 1.94
N ASN A 132 -3.32 0.74 2.32
CA ASN A 132 -4.50 0.43 1.50
C ASN A 132 -4.44 1.18 0.16
N SER A 133 -5.36 0.87 -0.76
CA SER A 133 -5.39 1.49 -2.09
C SER A 133 -5.57 3.01 -2.11
N LEU A 134 -6.06 3.61 -1.01
CA LEU A 134 -6.21 5.05 -0.87
C LEU A 134 -5.02 5.70 -0.16
N GLY A 135 -4.09 4.90 0.40
CA GLY A 135 -3.00 5.34 1.25
C GLY A 135 -3.43 5.81 2.65
N THR A 136 -4.71 5.71 3.01
CA THR A 136 -5.28 6.30 4.25
C THR A 136 -5.19 5.38 5.45
N LEU A 137 -4.91 4.10 5.28
CA LEU A 137 -4.80 3.12 6.36
C LEU A 137 -3.64 2.19 6.07
N ILE A 138 -3.00 1.70 7.13
CA ILE A 138 -2.07 0.58 7.04
C ILE A 138 -2.84 -0.71 7.24
N SER A 139 -2.71 -1.61 6.27
CA SER A 139 -3.25 -2.97 6.27
C SER A 139 -2.19 -3.96 6.75
N ALA A 140 -2.63 -4.98 7.48
CA ALA A 140 -1.75 -6.01 8.01
C ALA A 140 -2.14 -7.41 7.51
N TYR A 141 -1.11 -8.24 7.29
CA TYR A 141 -1.23 -9.61 6.82
C TYR A 141 -0.24 -10.49 7.56
N THR A 142 -0.58 -11.77 7.67
CA THR A 142 0.42 -12.79 7.99
C THR A 142 0.66 -13.64 6.77
N VAL A 143 1.93 -13.80 6.42
CA VAL A 143 2.42 -14.65 5.35
C VAL A 143 3.29 -15.75 5.93
N ASP A 144 3.10 -16.99 5.47
CA ASP A 144 3.92 -18.12 5.89
C ASP A 144 5.29 -18.16 5.20
N VAL A 145 6.13 -19.11 5.60
CA VAL A 145 7.49 -19.28 5.04
C VAL A 145 7.50 -19.60 3.54
N ALA A 146 6.36 -20.03 2.97
CA ALA A 146 6.20 -20.29 1.54
C ALA A 146 5.65 -19.06 0.78
N GLY A 147 5.48 -17.93 1.44
CA GLY A 147 4.94 -16.72 0.83
C GLY A 147 3.40 -16.72 0.69
N GLN A 148 2.69 -17.64 1.36
CA GLN A 148 1.22 -17.67 1.30
C GLN A 148 0.59 -16.82 2.40
N VAL A 149 -0.40 -16.01 2.05
CA VAL A 149 -1.22 -15.26 3.02
C VAL A 149 -2.04 -16.26 3.85
N VAL A 150 -1.88 -16.23 5.18
CA VAL A 150 -2.60 -17.08 6.14
C VAL A 150 -3.58 -16.29 7.03
N SER A 151 -3.44 -14.97 7.11
CA SER A 151 -4.25 -14.05 7.92
C SER A 151 -4.30 -12.67 7.26
N GLY A 152 -5.40 -11.94 7.42
CA GLY A 152 -5.63 -10.62 6.80
C GLY A 152 -6.09 -10.64 5.32
N PRO A 153 -6.22 -9.47 4.67
CA PRO A 153 -6.00 -8.13 5.23
C PRO A 153 -6.96 -7.77 6.35
N TYR A 154 -6.49 -6.94 7.27
CA TYR A 154 -7.33 -6.12 8.16
C TYR A 154 -6.70 -4.75 8.36
N ASP A 155 -7.53 -3.77 8.68
CA ASP A 155 -7.09 -2.40 8.99
C ASP A 155 -6.32 -2.46 10.32
N TYR A 156 -5.05 -2.03 10.31
CA TYR A 156 -4.14 -2.14 11.45
C TYR A 156 -4.05 -0.82 12.23
N PHE A 157 -3.75 0.28 11.56
CA PHE A 157 -3.85 1.62 12.13
C PHE A 157 -4.06 2.68 11.04
N ASP A 158 -4.56 3.83 11.45
CA ASP A 158 -4.61 5.05 10.64
C ASP A 158 -3.31 5.85 10.87
N PRO A 159 -2.46 6.02 9.83
CA PRO A 159 -1.23 6.79 9.96
C PRO A 159 -1.47 8.30 10.11
N PHE A 160 -2.65 8.81 9.73
CA PHE A 160 -2.96 10.24 9.71
C PHE A 160 -4.40 10.54 10.20
N PRO A 161 -4.78 10.17 11.44
CA PRO A 161 -6.17 10.27 11.91
C PRO A 161 -6.69 11.71 12.04
N ALA A 162 -5.79 12.70 12.10
CA ALA A 162 -6.11 14.12 12.22
C ALA A 162 -5.74 14.94 10.98
N ASP A 163 -5.01 14.35 10.04
CA ASP A 163 -4.44 15.04 8.90
C ASP A 163 -4.98 14.47 7.60
N ASN A 164 -5.22 15.34 6.61
CA ASN A 164 -5.61 14.89 5.29
C ASN A 164 -4.35 14.52 4.49
N ALA A 165 -3.82 13.33 4.75
CA ALA A 165 -2.64 12.80 4.10
C ALA A 165 -2.81 11.32 3.72
N ILE A 166 -1.99 10.89 2.77
CA ILE A 166 -1.90 9.50 2.33
C ILE A 166 -0.47 8.99 2.50
N THR A 167 -0.32 7.69 2.71
CA THR A 167 0.97 7.03 2.91
C THR A 167 1.69 6.89 1.57
N ALA A 168 2.80 7.61 1.42
CA ALA A 168 3.65 7.57 0.23
C ALA A 168 4.72 6.47 0.29
N ALA A 169 5.22 6.18 1.50
CA ALA A 169 6.15 5.10 1.78
C ALA A 169 5.96 4.61 3.22
N LEU A 170 6.26 3.33 3.45
CA LEU A 170 6.13 2.66 4.75
C LEU A 170 7.35 1.77 4.99
N SER A 171 7.84 1.77 6.23
CA SER A 171 8.83 0.80 6.69
C SER A 171 8.63 0.50 8.18
N MET A 172 9.35 -0.50 8.69
CA MET A 172 9.25 -0.96 10.07
C MET A 172 10.62 -1.40 10.58
N ASP A 173 10.94 -1.06 11.83
CA ASP A 173 12.15 -1.57 12.48
C ASP A 173 11.96 -2.97 13.10
N ASP A 174 13.06 -3.54 13.60
CA ASP A 174 13.09 -4.85 14.25
C ASP A 174 12.26 -4.93 15.56
N LYS A 175 11.96 -3.77 16.16
CA LYS A 175 11.13 -3.62 17.37
C LYS A 175 9.66 -3.44 17.02
N GLY A 176 9.33 -3.30 15.75
CA GLY A 176 7.98 -3.11 15.22
C GLY A 176 7.53 -1.65 15.15
N ASN A 177 8.39 -0.65 15.39
CA ASN A 177 7.99 0.74 15.16
C ASN A 177 7.85 0.99 13.67
N PHE A 178 6.74 1.59 13.28
CA PHE A 178 6.46 1.96 11.89
C PHE A 178 6.99 3.35 11.61
N PHE A 179 7.55 3.51 10.42
CA PHE A 179 8.00 4.79 9.87
C PHE A 179 7.36 4.99 8.52
N TYR A 180 6.85 6.19 8.24
CA TYR A 180 6.14 6.45 7.01
C TYR A 180 6.27 7.90 6.57
N LEU A 181 6.07 8.10 5.27
CA LEU A 181 6.14 9.41 4.61
C LEU A 181 4.75 9.81 4.14
N PRO A 182 4.26 11.01 4.48
CA PRO A 182 2.98 11.52 3.99
C PRO A 182 3.11 12.09 2.57
N THR A 183 2.05 11.97 1.79
CA THR A 183 1.67 12.96 0.78
C THR A 183 0.48 13.72 1.33
N PHE A 184 0.67 15.00 1.66
CA PHE A 184 -0.41 15.84 2.17
C PHE A 184 -1.34 16.26 1.04
N MET A 185 -2.63 16.29 1.32
CA MET A 185 -3.69 16.44 0.32
C MET A 185 -4.58 17.64 0.66
N SER A 186 -5.09 18.33 -0.36
CA SER A 186 -6.02 19.46 -0.21
C SER A 186 -7.48 19.02 -0.33
N GLY A 187 -8.32 19.43 0.61
CA GLY A 187 -9.76 19.11 0.63
C GLY A 187 -10.10 17.72 1.20
N PRO A 188 -11.33 17.49 1.68
CA PRO A 188 -11.65 16.41 2.60
C PRO A 188 -11.76 14.99 1.99
N ASN A 189 -11.67 14.85 0.66
CA ASN A 189 -11.83 13.57 -0.01
C ASN A 189 -10.52 13.16 -0.72
N PRO A 190 -9.80 12.14 -0.24
CA PRO A 190 -8.53 11.68 -0.81
C PRO A 190 -8.62 11.34 -2.31
N ALA A 191 -9.78 10.88 -2.80
CA ALA A 191 -9.95 10.49 -4.20
C ALA A 191 -10.01 11.67 -5.18
N THR A 192 -10.33 12.87 -4.69
CA THR A 192 -10.43 14.10 -5.50
C THR A 192 -9.49 15.20 -5.04
N ALA A 193 -8.77 14.96 -3.94
CA ALA A 193 -7.84 15.89 -3.37
C ALA A 193 -6.60 16.03 -4.26
N THR A 194 -5.99 17.21 -4.23
CA THR A 194 -4.71 17.45 -4.91
C THR A 194 -3.58 17.47 -3.88
N ALA A 195 -2.40 16.97 -4.27
CA ALA A 195 -1.23 17.02 -3.40
C ALA A 195 -0.85 18.46 -3.07
N ILE A 196 -0.54 18.71 -1.80
CA ILE A 196 -0.01 19.98 -1.30
C ILE A 196 1.48 20.00 -1.61
N ALA A 197 1.91 21.07 -2.28
CA ALA A 197 3.31 21.31 -2.60
C ALA A 197 4.18 21.41 -1.33
N LYS A 198 5.30 20.68 -1.29
CA LYS A 198 6.24 20.65 -0.16
C LYS A 198 7.65 21.06 -0.55
N HIS A 199 7.92 21.32 -1.83
CA HIS A 199 9.18 21.91 -2.32
C HIS A 199 10.42 21.16 -1.79
N GLY A 200 10.38 19.83 -1.76
CA GLY A 200 11.49 19.00 -1.29
C GLY A 200 11.61 18.80 0.22
N VAL A 201 10.77 19.45 1.03
CA VAL A 201 10.69 19.18 2.47
C VAL A 201 9.96 17.87 2.71
N VAL A 202 10.61 16.96 3.44
CA VAL A 202 10.07 15.66 3.81
C VAL A 202 9.97 15.56 5.32
N GLU A 203 8.81 15.13 5.78
CA GLU A 203 8.53 14.77 7.17
C GLU A 203 8.48 13.25 7.28
N VAL A 204 9.24 12.69 8.22
CA VAL A 204 9.17 11.28 8.58
C VAL A 204 8.32 11.15 9.83
N TRP A 205 7.23 10.41 9.71
CA TRP A 205 6.33 10.12 10.80
C TRP A 205 6.62 8.72 11.35
N ALA A 206 6.34 8.52 12.64
CA ALA A 206 6.48 7.23 13.28
C ALA A 206 5.33 6.95 14.25
N VAL A 207 5.01 5.66 14.39
CA VAL A 207 4.14 5.15 15.45
C VAL A 207 4.77 3.88 16.03
N ASP A 208 4.46 3.59 17.29
CA ASP A 208 4.93 2.36 17.91
C ASP A 208 4.26 1.12 17.31
N LYS A 209 4.82 -0.05 17.66
CA LYS A 209 4.35 -1.36 17.19
C LYS A 209 2.90 -1.70 17.47
N ASN A 210 2.21 -0.95 18.32
CA ASN A 210 0.82 -1.23 18.64
C ASN A 210 -0.14 -0.35 17.82
N GLY A 211 0.37 0.66 17.10
CA GLY A 211 -0.46 1.60 16.33
C GLY A 211 -1.44 2.43 17.17
N ASN A 212 -1.38 2.32 18.50
CA ASN A 212 -2.39 2.87 19.41
C ASN A 212 -2.04 4.27 19.93
N ASN A 213 -0.77 4.64 19.85
CA ASN A 213 -0.31 5.97 20.23
C ASN A 213 -0.43 6.92 19.04
N ALA A 214 -0.62 8.21 19.34
CA ALA A 214 -0.70 9.22 18.29
C ALA A 214 0.59 9.20 17.43
N PRO A 215 0.46 9.21 16.09
CA PRO A 215 1.56 9.50 15.18
C PRO A 215 2.41 10.70 15.60
N VAL A 216 3.73 10.59 15.46
CA VAL A 216 4.66 11.70 15.75
C VAL A 216 5.60 11.94 14.58
N VAL A 217 5.87 13.21 14.27
CA VAL A 217 6.95 13.59 13.35
C VAL A 217 8.28 13.35 14.06
N VAL A 218 9.08 12.42 13.54
CA VAL A 218 10.40 12.09 14.09
C VAL A 218 11.55 12.77 13.35
N ALA A 219 11.35 13.20 12.10
CA ALA A 219 12.34 13.97 11.36
C ALA A 219 11.66 14.90 10.36
N SER A 220 12.27 16.06 10.10
CA SER A 220 11.87 16.98 9.05
C SER A 220 13.12 17.61 8.45
N PHE A 221 13.29 17.49 7.15
CA PHE A 221 14.47 17.98 6.43
C PHE A 221 14.14 18.29 4.98
N ASP A 222 14.97 19.14 4.38
CA ASP A 222 14.92 19.47 2.96
C ASP A 222 15.88 18.55 2.19
N MET A 223 15.33 17.79 1.23
CA MET A 223 16.10 16.84 0.43
C MET A 223 16.73 17.45 -0.83
N ASN A 224 16.21 18.57 -1.33
CA ASN A 224 16.59 19.12 -2.64
C ASN A 224 17.34 20.46 -2.55
N GLY A 225 17.61 20.94 -1.34
CA GLY A 225 18.45 22.11 -1.08
C GLY A 225 17.75 23.43 -1.34
N ALA A 226 16.53 23.59 -0.82
CA ALA A 226 15.67 24.76 -0.93
C ALA A 226 15.21 25.05 -2.36
N SER A 227 15.11 24.01 -3.20
CA SER A 227 14.55 24.13 -4.54
C SER A 227 13.02 24.07 -4.48
N ASN A 228 12.36 24.88 -5.31
CA ASN A 228 10.90 24.84 -5.45
C ASN A 228 10.40 23.62 -6.26
N ALA A 229 11.30 22.74 -6.70
CA ALA A 229 10.93 21.51 -7.39
C ALA A 229 10.22 20.55 -6.41
N GLU A 230 9.05 20.06 -6.80
CA GLU A 230 8.41 18.99 -6.05
C GLU A 230 9.17 17.68 -6.23
N LEU A 231 9.40 17.02 -5.10
CA LEU A 231 9.86 15.64 -5.13
C LEU A 231 8.65 14.73 -5.32
N GLY A 232 8.74 13.88 -6.32
CA GLY A 232 7.86 12.75 -6.55
C GLY A 232 8.52 11.44 -6.10
N LEU A 233 7.71 10.39 -6.07
CA LEU A 233 8.13 9.03 -5.75
C LEU A 233 8.95 8.91 -4.46
N TYR A 234 8.27 8.88 -3.32
CA TYR A 234 8.92 8.60 -2.04
C TYR A 234 9.08 7.10 -1.84
N ARG A 235 10.30 6.63 -1.56
CA ARG A 235 10.58 5.26 -1.12
C ARG A 235 11.33 5.30 0.18
N MET A 236 10.99 4.39 1.09
CA MET A 236 11.62 4.30 2.39
C MET A 236 11.89 2.85 2.74
N GLY A 237 13.05 2.59 3.32
CA GLY A 237 13.31 1.33 3.99
C GLY A 237 14.44 1.46 4.98
N LEU A 238 14.61 0.45 5.83
CA LEU A 238 15.67 0.40 6.82
C LEU A 238 16.72 -0.63 6.39
N ASP A 239 17.99 -0.26 6.50
CA ASP A 239 19.09 -1.20 6.30
C ASP A 239 19.26 -2.13 7.52
N ASP A 240 20.18 -3.10 7.41
CA ASP A 240 20.52 -4.06 8.46
C ASP A 240 21.08 -3.42 9.74
N LYS A 241 21.43 -2.13 9.69
CA LYS A 241 21.90 -1.32 10.79
C LYS A 241 20.85 -0.34 11.28
N GLU A 242 19.57 -0.51 10.89
CA GLU A 242 18.44 0.35 11.24
C GLU A 242 18.61 1.83 10.82
N ASN A 243 19.45 2.13 9.83
CA ASN A 243 19.43 3.43 9.20
C ASN A 243 18.23 3.48 8.25
N ALA A 244 17.39 4.48 8.44
CA ALA A 244 16.39 4.82 7.45
C ALA A 244 17.09 5.33 6.21
N TRP A 245 16.64 4.85 5.06
CA TRP A 245 17.02 5.37 3.76
C TRP A 245 15.77 5.79 3.02
N ILE A 246 15.79 7.02 2.51
CA ILE A 246 14.72 7.57 1.70
C ILE A 246 15.28 7.91 0.33
N LEU A 247 14.59 7.47 -0.73
CA LEU A 247 14.91 7.84 -2.10
C LEU A 247 13.72 8.60 -2.69
N ALA A 248 13.99 9.76 -3.31
CA ALA A 248 12.98 10.59 -3.96
C ALA A 248 13.59 11.32 -5.16
N GLY A 249 12.76 11.75 -6.11
CA GLY A 249 13.24 12.46 -7.30
C GLY A 249 12.23 13.42 -7.90
N ASP A 250 12.70 14.44 -8.61
CA ASP A 250 11.87 15.44 -9.29
C ASP A 250 11.62 15.09 -10.79
N GLY A 251 12.01 13.88 -11.20
CA GLY A 251 12.00 13.42 -12.59
C GLY A 251 13.25 13.78 -13.41
N THR A 252 14.08 14.69 -12.90
CA THR A 252 15.38 15.09 -13.47
C THR A 252 16.54 14.63 -12.60
N ASN A 253 16.44 14.86 -11.30
CA ASN A 253 17.42 14.54 -10.27
C ASN A 253 16.87 13.46 -9.32
N MET A 254 17.78 12.69 -8.73
CA MET A 254 17.47 11.79 -7.62
C MET A 254 18.22 12.22 -6.37
N TYR A 255 17.55 12.06 -5.24
CA TYR A 255 18.08 12.38 -3.92
C TYR A 255 17.94 11.18 -3.01
N ALA A 256 18.95 10.95 -2.18
CA ALA A 256 18.90 9.98 -1.11
C ALA A 256 19.10 10.68 0.22
N VAL A 257 18.38 10.23 1.25
CA VAL A 257 18.62 10.63 2.63
C VAL A 257 18.87 9.41 3.47
N THR A 258 19.77 9.54 4.45
CA THR A 258 19.94 8.55 5.51
C THR A 258 20.07 9.18 6.89
N PHE A 259 19.53 8.48 7.89
CA PHE A 259 19.68 8.79 9.31
C PHE A 259 19.41 7.54 10.16
N LYS A 260 19.95 7.51 11.38
CA LYS A 260 19.68 6.43 12.34
C LYS A 260 18.31 6.61 12.98
N THR A 261 17.46 5.60 12.92
CA THR A 261 16.15 5.62 13.58
C THR A 261 16.28 5.55 15.11
N LYS A 262 15.33 6.15 15.84
CA LYS A 262 15.29 6.18 17.31
C LYS A 262 13.91 5.79 17.86
N GLY A 263 13.22 4.89 17.15
CA GLY A 263 11.80 4.60 17.39
C GLY A 263 10.95 5.85 17.18
N THR A 264 10.06 6.17 18.11
CA THR A 264 9.20 7.36 18.08
C THR A 264 9.86 8.64 18.59
N LYS A 265 11.19 8.64 18.82
CA LYS A 265 11.92 9.84 19.26
C LYS A 265 12.40 10.67 18.07
N VAL A 266 12.42 11.99 18.26
CA VAL A 266 12.93 12.95 17.27
C VAL A 266 14.41 12.71 16.97
N VAL A 267 14.75 12.77 15.68
CA VAL A 267 16.09 12.75 15.10
C VAL A 267 16.46 14.20 14.78
N ASN A 268 17.64 14.65 15.24
CA ASN A 268 18.07 16.01 14.95
C ASN A 268 18.52 16.12 13.49
N THR A 269 18.29 17.28 12.86
CA THR A 269 18.69 17.53 11.48
C THR A 269 20.19 17.38 11.24
N SER A 270 21.03 17.61 12.26
CA SER A 270 22.48 17.36 12.19
C SER A 270 22.87 15.88 12.08
N GLU A 271 21.93 14.97 12.36
CA GLU A 271 22.12 13.51 12.25
C GLU A 271 21.60 12.97 10.90
N VAL A 272 21.06 13.84 10.05
CA VAL A 272 20.54 13.52 8.73
C VAL A 272 21.59 13.84 7.68
N THR A 273 21.86 12.90 6.79
CA THR A 273 22.72 13.13 5.63
C THR A 273 21.89 13.06 4.35
N VAL A 274 22.04 14.10 3.51
CA VAL A 274 21.35 14.23 2.22
C VAL A 274 22.38 14.11 1.11
N TYR A 275 22.04 13.37 0.06
CA TYR A 275 22.87 13.15 -1.12
C TYR A 275 22.12 13.52 -2.39
N ASN A 276 22.81 14.20 -3.30
CA ASN A 276 22.47 14.14 -4.72
C ASN A 276 23.00 12.82 -5.29
N VAL A 277 22.15 12.08 -5.99
CA VAL A 277 22.45 10.72 -6.46
C VAL A 277 22.56 10.70 -7.98
N PRO A 278 23.77 10.82 -8.55
CA PRO A 278 23.96 10.68 -9.98
C PRO A 278 23.71 9.25 -10.45
N PHE A 279 23.57 9.11 -11.77
CA PHE A 279 23.42 7.84 -12.45
C PHE A 279 24.70 7.46 -13.19
N SER A 280 25.16 6.23 -13.01
CA SER A 280 26.15 5.64 -13.92
C SER A 280 25.49 5.13 -15.21
N SER A 281 24.20 4.80 -15.13
CA SER A 281 23.36 4.32 -16.22
C SER A 281 21.89 4.54 -15.85
N GLY A 282 21.03 4.81 -16.84
CA GLY A 282 19.63 5.17 -16.59
C GLY A 282 19.41 6.65 -16.29
N SER A 283 18.26 6.99 -15.72
CA SER A 283 17.90 8.37 -15.38
C SER A 283 16.80 8.43 -14.31
N ALA A 284 16.57 9.61 -13.73
CA ALA A 284 15.50 9.85 -12.77
C ALA A 284 14.10 9.58 -13.36
N ALA A 285 13.92 9.72 -14.68
CA ALA A 285 12.64 9.45 -15.35
C ALA A 285 12.21 7.97 -15.30
N ASP A 286 13.11 7.04 -14.96
CA ASP A 286 12.78 5.63 -14.77
C ASP A 286 12.03 5.38 -13.44
N PHE A 287 12.05 6.33 -12.51
CA PHE A 287 11.53 6.22 -11.14
C PHE A 287 10.13 6.84 -11.04
N GLN A 288 9.15 6.23 -11.71
CA GLN A 288 7.73 6.65 -11.64
C GLN A 288 6.90 5.76 -10.70
N SER A 289 7.39 4.55 -10.44
CA SER A 289 6.84 3.55 -9.52
C SER A 289 8.00 2.67 -9.05
N GLY A 290 7.74 1.74 -8.14
CA GLY A 290 8.77 0.84 -7.64
C GLY A 290 8.77 0.64 -6.13
N ASP A 291 9.84 0.06 -5.61
CA ASP A 291 10.13 -0.08 -4.18
C ASP A 291 11.64 -0.25 -3.97
N LEU A 292 12.10 -0.27 -2.72
CA LEU A 292 13.49 -0.54 -2.37
C LEU A 292 13.65 -1.71 -1.40
N ALA A 293 14.80 -2.36 -1.46
CA ALA A 293 15.21 -3.42 -0.55
C ALA A 293 16.72 -3.36 -0.31
N PHE A 294 17.18 -4.02 0.74
CA PHE A 294 18.60 -4.05 1.11
C PHE A 294 19.12 -5.49 1.11
N ASP A 295 20.38 -5.64 0.75
CA ASP A 295 21.12 -6.86 1.07
C ASP A 295 21.93 -6.71 2.36
N ASN A 296 22.50 -7.81 2.84
CA ASN A 296 23.34 -7.85 4.03
C ASN A 296 24.78 -7.37 3.76
N ASN A 297 25.03 -6.77 2.59
CA ASN A 297 26.33 -6.32 2.12
C ASN A 297 26.36 -4.80 1.91
N SER A 298 25.45 -4.07 2.56
CA SER A 298 25.33 -2.61 2.45
C SER A 298 25.07 -2.13 1.02
N ASN A 299 24.22 -2.85 0.28
CA ASN A 299 23.65 -2.37 -0.98
C ASN A 299 22.14 -2.21 -0.87
N MET A 300 21.67 -1.09 -1.39
CA MET A 300 20.29 -0.86 -1.72
C MET A 300 20.03 -1.37 -3.15
N TYR A 301 18.89 -2.02 -3.33
CA TYR A 301 18.31 -2.38 -4.62
C TYR A 301 17.02 -1.60 -4.76
N VAL A 302 16.87 -0.91 -5.89
CA VAL A 302 15.70 -0.08 -6.14
C VAL A 302 15.03 -0.59 -7.39
N LEU A 303 13.85 -1.18 -7.21
CA LEU A 303 12.95 -1.50 -8.28
C LEU A 303 12.36 -0.18 -8.78
N ALA A 304 12.48 0.10 -10.08
CA ALA A 304 12.02 1.33 -10.72
C ALA A 304 11.17 0.97 -11.94
N GLY A 305 9.90 1.34 -11.91
CA GLY A 305 8.96 1.15 -13.00
C GLY A 305 8.58 2.46 -13.66
N SER A 306 8.61 2.48 -14.99
CA SER A 306 8.16 3.57 -15.84
C SER A 306 7.34 3.03 -17.02
N SER A 307 6.71 3.94 -17.77
CA SER A 307 6.03 3.59 -19.02
C SER A 307 6.96 2.93 -20.05
N THR A 308 8.26 3.15 -19.96
CA THR A 308 9.27 2.66 -20.92
C THR A 308 10.03 1.42 -20.43
N GLY A 309 10.04 1.14 -19.12
CA GLY A 309 10.73 -0.04 -18.59
C GLY A 309 10.54 -0.28 -17.09
N THR A 310 10.72 -1.53 -16.68
CA THR A 310 10.90 -1.93 -15.29
C THR A 310 12.35 -2.38 -15.14
N ASN A 311 13.07 -1.75 -14.21
CA ASN A 311 14.48 -1.98 -14.00
C ASN A 311 14.75 -2.14 -12.50
N ILE A 312 15.83 -2.84 -12.17
CA ILE A 312 16.39 -2.83 -10.82
C ILE A 312 17.71 -2.08 -10.88
N TYR A 313 17.79 -1.04 -10.08
CA TYR A 313 19.00 -0.26 -9.81
C TYR A 313 19.67 -0.75 -8.53
N THR A 314 20.95 -0.45 -8.39
CA THR A 314 21.68 -0.67 -7.15
C THR A 314 22.49 0.56 -6.76
N MET A 315 22.64 0.76 -5.46
CA MET A 315 23.40 1.85 -4.85
C MET A 315 24.02 1.34 -3.54
N PRO A 316 25.34 1.50 -3.32
CA PRO A 316 25.95 1.19 -2.03
C PRO A 316 25.45 2.16 -0.96
N THR A 317 25.22 1.68 0.26
CA THR A 317 24.79 2.47 1.42
C THR A 317 25.94 2.84 2.35
N ASN A 318 27.11 2.24 2.17
CA ASN A 318 28.34 2.51 2.94
C ASN A 318 29.29 3.48 2.22
N THR A 319 28.75 4.50 1.56
CA THR A 319 29.51 5.46 0.75
C THR A 319 29.13 6.91 1.07
N THR A 320 30.07 7.83 0.88
CA THR A 320 29.80 9.29 0.91
C THR A 320 29.43 9.85 -0.46
N THR A 321 29.57 9.05 -1.53
CA THR A 321 29.27 9.44 -2.91
C THR A 321 28.39 8.38 -3.57
N PRO A 322 27.10 8.29 -3.18
CA PRO A 322 26.19 7.29 -3.74
C PRO A 322 25.96 7.51 -5.23
N VAL A 323 25.86 6.42 -5.99
CA VAL A 323 25.56 6.43 -7.42
C VAL A 323 24.56 5.32 -7.71
N LEU A 324 23.48 5.64 -8.43
CA LEU A 324 22.53 4.64 -8.92
C LEU A 324 23.03 4.02 -10.23
N SER A 325 23.07 2.70 -10.25
CA SER A 325 23.50 1.92 -11.43
C SER A 325 22.44 0.91 -11.82
N LYS A 326 22.02 0.91 -13.09
CA LYS A 326 21.07 -0.08 -13.60
C LYS A 326 21.74 -1.46 -13.57
N LYS A 327 21.20 -2.37 -12.77
CA LYS A 327 21.71 -3.74 -12.60
C LYS A 327 20.97 -4.72 -13.49
N TRP A 328 19.65 -4.62 -13.53
CA TRP A 328 18.81 -5.54 -14.30
C TRP A 328 17.65 -4.82 -14.99
N LYS A 329 17.23 -5.37 -16.12
CA LYS A 329 15.92 -5.11 -16.72
C LYS A 329 15.00 -6.25 -16.34
N VAL A 330 13.80 -5.95 -15.88
CA VAL A 330 12.81 -6.94 -15.45
C VAL A 330 11.72 -7.05 -16.51
N THR A 331 11.46 -8.27 -16.98
CA THR A 331 10.43 -8.57 -17.95
C THR A 331 9.70 -9.85 -17.59
N ASN A 332 8.46 -10.01 -18.06
CA ASN A 332 7.78 -11.29 -17.95
C ASN A 332 8.41 -12.34 -18.89
N ALA A 333 7.88 -13.58 -18.88
CA ALA A 333 8.38 -14.68 -19.71
C ALA A 333 8.27 -14.40 -21.23
N ALA A 334 7.38 -13.49 -21.64
CA ALA A 334 7.22 -13.05 -23.02
C ALA A 334 8.11 -11.84 -23.37
N GLY A 335 8.99 -11.40 -22.47
CA GLY A 335 9.87 -10.24 -22.66
C GLY A 335 9.17 -8.88 -22.52
N GLN A 336 7.93 -8.85 -22.04
CA GLN A 336 7.15 -7.63 -21.88
C GLN A 336 7.49 -6.91 -20.57
N ASN A 337 7.37 -5.58 -20.60
CA ASN A 337 7.57 -4.70 -19.45
C ASN A 337 6.41 -4.82 -18.44
N PHE A 338 6.69 -4.69 -17.15
CA PHE A 338 5.66 -4.54 -16.11
C PHE A 338 5.13 -3.09 -15.99
N GLY A 339 5.83 -2.11 -16.56
CA GLY A 339 5.35 -0.74 -16.68
C GLY A 339 5.24 -0.03 -15.33
N LEU A 340 4.17 0.75 -15.15
CA LEU A 340 3.80 1.41 -13.89
C LEU A 340 3.09 0.49 -12.91
N ALA A 341 2.77 -0.75 -13.28
CA ALA A 341 2.11 -1.71 -12.40
C ALA A 341 3.03 -2.21 -11.27
N VAL A 342 4.27 -1.74 -11.24
CA VAL A 342 5.26 -2.02 -10.20
C VAL A 342 5.06 -1.05 -9.06
N THR A 343 3.90 -1.14 -8.42
CA THR A 343 3.63 -0.36 -7.21
C THR A 343 4.28 -1.07 -6.04
N GLY A 344 5.21 -0.40 -5.35
CA GLY A 344 5.58 -0.75 -3.98
C GLY A 344 4.42 -0.39 -3.08
N THR A 345 3.43 -1.28 -3.04
CA THR A 345 2.29 -1.30 -2.12
C THR A 345 1.82 -2.75 -1.99
#